data_AF-A0A9P3B093-F1
#
_entry.id   AF-A0A9P3B093-F1
#
_cell.length_a   1.000
_cell.length_b   1.000
_cell.length_c   1.000
_cell.angle_alpha   90.00
_cell.angle_beta   90.00
_cell.angle_gamma   90.00
#
_symmetry.space_group_name_H-M   'P 1'
#
loop_
_entity.id
_entity.type
_entity.pdbx_description
1 polymer ?
#
loop_
_entity_poly.entity_id
_entity_poly.type
_entity_poly.pdbx_seq_one_letter_code
_entity_poly.pdbx_strand_id
1 'polypeptide(L)'
;MKPTFLDFEQSVAELEEKIEQLRASSSHTVFVIDEYGEMQGMVTLHDVLEAVTGEFSTDHQEDAWAVQRDEGGWLLDGLIPLPELKDLLELKEVPEEDKGRYHTLSGMIMWLLDRLPRTGDIVTWEDWRFEVVDLDGKRIDKVLANRLAKGDEAGH
;
A
#
# COMPACT_ATOMS: atom_id res chain seq x y z
N MET A 1 -16.57 4.36 19.94
CA MET A 1 -15.46 5.27 19.57
C MET A 1 -16.08 6.43 18.80
N LYS A 2 -15.82 7.69 19.17
CA LYS A 2 -16.41 8.86 18.49
C LYS A 2 -15.42 9.38 17.44
N PRO A 3 -15.84 9.64 16.20
CA PRO A 3 -14.97 10.21 15.17
C PRO A 3 -14.61 11.67 15.50
N THR A 4 -13.38 12.05 15.17
CA THR A 4 -12.87 13.42 15.25
C THR A 4 -12.99 14.04 13.87
N PHE A 5 -13.48 15.29 13.80
CA PHE A 5 -13.69 16.02 12.55
C PHE A 5 -12.77 17.26 12.49
N LEU A 6 -12.17 17.47 11.32
CA LEU A 6 -11.32 18.63 11.02
C LEU A 6 -12.04 19.54 10.02
N ASP A 7 -11.94 20.85 10.27
CA ASP A 7 -12.50 21.93 9.43
C ASP A 7 -11.39 22.49 8.52
N PHE A 8 -11.72 22.90 7.30
CA PHE A 8 -10.77 23.10 6.20
C PHE A 8 -10.06 24.48 6.24
N GLU A 9 -10.53 25.45 7.03
CA GLU A 9 -9.90 26.78 7.18
C GLU A 9 -9.04 26.96 8.45
N GLN A 10 -8.45 25.90 8.99
CA GLN A 10 -7.67 26.02 10.23
C GLN A 10 -6.22 26.48 10.00
N SER A 11 -5.76 27.39 10.86
CA SER A 11 -4.38 27.89 10.85
C SER A 11 -3.39 26.77 11.25
N VAL A 12 -2.15 26.82 10.74
CA VAL A 12 -1.11 25.79 10.97
C VAL A 12 -0.93 25.44 12.45
N ALA A 13 -1.03 26.42 13.35
CA ALA A 13 -0.92 26.21 14.80
C ALA A 13 -2.07 25.38 15.41
N GLU A 14 -3.27 25.46 14.83
CA GLU A 14 -4.43 24.68 15.27
C GLU A 14 -4.36 23.23 14.78
N LEU A 15 -3.70 23.00 13.64
CA LEU A 15 -3.36 21.66 13.17
C LEU A 15 -2.35 20.97 14.09
N GLU A 16 -1.31 21.68 14.55
CA GLU A 16 -0.31 21.12 15.47
C GLU A 16 -0.93 20.64 16.78
N GLU A 17 -1.81 21.43 17.39
CA GLU A 17 -2.49 21.06 18.63
C GLU A 17 -3.41 19.83 18.44
N LYS A 18 -4.14 19.76 17.31
CA LYS A 18 -5.00 18.61 17.01
C LYS A 18 -4.22 17.34 16.68
N ILE A 19 -3.07 17.45 16.02
CA ILE A 19 -2.14 16.33 15.79
C ILE A 19 -1.64 15.77 17.12
N GLU A 20 -1.35 16.64 18.10
CA GLU A 20 -0.89 16.20 19.42
C GLU A 20 -2.00 15.47 20.20
N GLN A 21 -3.25 15.94 20.09
CA GLN A 21 -4.42 15.23 20.66
C GLN A 21 -4.70 13.89 19.96
N LEU A 22 -4.46 13.79 18.66
CA LEU A 22 -4.55 12.55 17.89
C LEU A 22 -3.44 11.56 18.25
N ARG A 23 -2.21 12.02 18.49
CA ARG A 23 -1.11 11.17 18.99
C ARG A 23 -1.38 10.64 20.40
N ALA A 24 -2.08 11.41 21.22
CA ALA A 24 -2.44 11.02 22.60
C ALA A 24 -3.64 10.07 22.69
N SER A 25 -4.44 9.93 21.62
CA SER A 25 -5.62 9.06 21.58
C SER A 25 -5.39 7.89 20.61
N SER A 26 -5.68 6.65 20.99
CA SER A 26 -5.48 5.45 20.13
C SER A 26 -6.44 5.36 18.91
N SER A 27 -6.88 6.50 18.38
CA SER A 27 -7.79 6.63 17.25
C SER A 27 -7.00 6.98 15.99
N HIS A 28 -6.75 5.98 15.16
CA HIS A 28 -5.92 6.07 13.95
C HIS A 28 -6.67 6.64 12.72
N THR A 29 -7.80 7.31 12.91
CA THR A 29 -8.70 7.68 11.81
C THR A 29 -9.39 9.01 12.08
N VAL A 30 -9.25 9.95 11.15
CA VAL A 30 -9.87 11.28 11.19
C VAL A 30 -10.66 11.49 9.91
N PHE A 31 -11.87 12.01 10.03
CA PHE A 31 -12.75 12.28 8.90
C PHE A 31 -12.75 13.78 8.61
N VAL A 32 -12.52 14.15 7.35
CA VAL A 32 -12.63 15.54 6.91
C VAL A 32 -14.05 15.73 6.36
N ILE A 33 -14.76 16.71 6.90
CA ILE A 33 -16.11 17.09 6.47
C ILE A 33 -16.06 18.51 5.94
N ASP A 34 -16.86 18.80 4.92
CA ASP A 34 -17.13 20.18 4.54
C ASP A 34 -18.23 20.80 5.42
N GLU A 35 -18.49 22.09 5.20
CA GLU A 35 -19.43 22.92 5.95
C GLU A 35 -20.91 22.48 5.79
N TYR A 36 -21.17 21.61 4.82
CA TYR A 36 -22.48 21.05 4.55
C TYR A 36 -22.63 19.62 5.12
N GLY A 37 -21.58 19.11 5.75
CA GLY A 37 -21.55 17.78 6.37
C GLY A 37 -21.38 16.65 5.37
N GLU A 38 -20.95 16.94 4.13
CA GLU A 38 -20.63 15.91 3.16
C GLU A 38 -19.21 15.37 3.40
N MET A 39 -19.09 14.04 3.34
CA MET A 39 -17.83 13.33 3.54
C MET A 39 -16.98 13.46 2.28
N GLN A 40 -15.95 14.31 2.33
CA GLN A 40 -15.05 14.54 1.19
C GLN A 40 -13.91 13.51 1.13
N GLY A 41 -13.55 12.87 2.25
CA GLY A 41 -12.51 11.83 2.30
C GLY A 41 -12.01 11.50 3.70
N MET A 42 -11.19 10.45 3.82
CA MET A 42 -10.54 10.03 5.06
C MET A 42 -9.08 10.47 5.04
N VAL A 43 -8.63 11.19 6.07
CA VAL A 43 -7.24 11.65 6.19
C VAL A 43 -6.62 10.97 7.41
N THR A 44 -5.47 10.37 7.20
CA THR A 44 -4.71 9.68 8.24
C THR A 44 -3.64 10.60 8.81
N LEU A 45 -3.14 10.25 10.01
CA LEU A 45 -2.01 10.96 10.62
C LEU A 45 -0.75 10.92 9.72
N HIS A 46 -0.65 9.93 8.84
CA HIS A 46 0.45 9.81 7.90
C HIS A 46 0.42 10.95 6.86
N ASP A 47 -0.75 11.20 6.27
CA ASP A 47 -0.95 12.22 5.22
C ASP A 47 -0.67 13.64 5.74
N VAL A 48 -1.04 13.91 7.01
CA VAL A 48 -0.76 15.20 7.65
C VAL A 48 0.74 15.39 7.93
N LEU A 49 1.45 14.32 8.29
CA LEU A 49 2.89 14.37 8.49
C LEU A 49 3.63 14.55 7.16
N GLU A 50 3.16 13.90 6.10
CA GLU A 50 3.68 14.01 4.73
C GLU A 50 3.62 15.45 4.20
N ALA A 51 2.49 16.13 4.39
CA ALA A 51 2.28 17.52 3.96
C ALA A 51 3.24 18.52 4.64
N VAL A 52 3.69 18.23 5.86
CA VAL A 52 4.61 19.09 6.62
C VAL A 52 6.07 18.82 6.26
N THR A 53 6.43 17.57 5.93
CA THR A 53 7.81 17.19 5.63
C THR A 53 8.20 17.34 4.16
N GLY A 54 7.23 17.32 3.23
CA GLY A 54 7.48 17.56 1.80
C GLY A 54 8.33 16.50 1.10
N GLU A 55 8.52 15.33 1.72
CA GLU A 55 9.23 14.20 1.11
C GLU A 55 8.21 13.22 0.53
N PHE A 56 8.41 12.92 -0.76
CA PHE A 56 7.71 11.97 -1.63
C PHE A 56 6.38 12.40 -2.26
N SER A 57 6.39 13.56 -2.94
CA SER A 57 5.49 13.77 -4.07
C SER A 57 6.04 13.06 -5.31
N THR A 58 5.46 11.92 -5.68
CA THR A 58 5.30 11.59 -7.10
C THR A 58 3.82 11.66 -7.41
N ASP A 59 3.47 12.62 -8.26
CA ASP A 59 2.11 12.91 -8.75
C ASP A 59 1.28 11.65 -9.02
N HIS A 60 -0.05 11.77 -8.85
CA HIS A 60 -1.14 10.81 -9.12
C HIS A 60 -1.65 10.01 -7.90
N GLN A 61 -2.01 10.74 -6.85
CA GLN A 61 -2.52 10.24 -5.56
C GLN A 61 -3.93 9.61 -5.59
N GLU A 62 -4.48 9.26 -6.76
CA GLU A 62 -5.73 8.48 -6.86
C GLU A 62 -5.57 7.11 -7.58
N ASP A 63 -4.43 6.86 -8.27
CA ASP A 63 -4.21 5.68 -9.14
C ASP A 63 -2.83 5.01 -8.96
N ALA A 64 -2.09 5.29 -7.89
CA ALA A 64 -0.74 4.76 -7.72
C ALA A 64 -0.76 3.28 -7.24
N TRP A 65 -0.73 2.34 -8.19
CA TRP A 65 -0.57 0.90 -7.93
C TRP A 65 0.70 0.53 -7.16
N ALA A 66 1.68 1.43 -7.11
CA ALA A 66 2.99 1.19 -6.53
C ALA A 66 3.56 2.46 -5.91
N VAL A 67 4.16 2.30 -4.73
CA VAL A 67 4.91 3.34 -4.02
C VAL A 67 6.34 2.83 -3.85
N GLN A 68 7.31 3.60 -4.34
CA GLN A 68 8.71 3.24 -4.20
C GLN A 68 9.14 3.33 -2.74
N ARG A 69 9.88 2.33 -2.27
CA ARG A 69 10.49 2.27 -0.93
C ARG A 69 12.01 2.42 -1.07
N ASP A 70 12.67 2.59 0.07
CA ASP A 70 14.13 2.67 0.15
C ASP A 70 14.81 1.48 -0.53
N GLU A 71 16.03 1.71 -1.05
CA GLU A 71 16.90 0.68 -1.65
C GLU A 71 16.30 -0.09 -2.86
N GLY A 72 15.29 0.48 -3.53
CA GLY A 72 14.72 -0.10 -4.76
C GLY A 72 13.62 -1.14 -4.53
N GLY A 73 13.12 -1.25 -3.30
CA GLY A 73 11.90 -1.98 -2.98
C GLY A 73 10.63 -1.21 -3.36
N TRP A 74 9.50 -1.90 -3.33
CA TRP A 74 8.18 -1.34 -3.63
C TRP A 74 7.13 -1.78 -2.62
N LEU A 75 6.23 -0.86 -2.28
CA LEU A 75 4.93 -1.22 -1.72
C LEU A 75 3.91 -1.23 -2.86
N LEU A 76 3.34 -2.38 -3.14
CA LEU A 76 2.44 -2.61 -4.26
C LEU A 76 1.02 -2.83 -3.76
N ASP A 77 0.05 -2.34 -4.51
CA ASP A 77 -1.34 -2.68 -4.36
C ASP A 77 -1.61 -4.10 -4.89
N GLY A 78 -2.35 -4.93 -4.16
CA GLY A 78 -2.66 -6.30 -4.57
C GLY A 78 -3.59 -6.38 -5.79
N LEU A 79 -4.26 -5.29 -6.16
CA LEU A 79 -5.07 -5.18 -7.38
C LEU A 79 -4.28 -4.69 -8.59
N ILE A 80 -2.98 -4.37 -8.46
CA ILE A 80 -2.14 -4.02 -9.63
C ILE A 80 -2.30 -5.09 -10.72
N PRO A 81 -2.69 -4.72 -11.95
CA PRO A 81 -2.85 -5.69 -13.01
C PRO A 81 -1.48 -6.19 -13.51
N LEU A 82 -1.46 -7.41 -14.07
CA LEU A 82 -0.19 -8.08 -14.42
C LEU A 82 0.66 -7.32 -15.45
N PRO A 83 0.10 -6.68 -16.51
CA PRO A 83 0.89 -5.88 -17.43
C PRO A 83 1.67 -4.77 -16.72
N GLU A 84 1.01 -4.01 -15.85
CA GLU A 84 1.59 -2.92 -15.09
C GLU A 84 2.63 -3.43 -14.09
N LEU A 85 2.35 -4.55 -13.42
CA LEU A 85 3.32 -5.21 -12.54
C LEU A 85 4.59 -5.65 -13.30
N LYS A 86 4.41 -6.24 -14.48
CA LYS A 86 5.52 -6.71 -15.32
C LYS A 86 6.37 -5.55 -15.80
N ASP A 87 5.74 -4.48 -16.28
CA ASP A 87 6.44 -3.27 -16.71
C ASP A 87 7.19 -2.61 -15.56
N LEU A 88 6.57 -2.51 -14.38
CA LEU A 88 7.16 -1.90 -13.18
C LEU A 88 8.37 -2.67 -12.66
N LEU A 89 8.27 -3.99 -12.59
CA LEU A 89 9.30 -4.85 -12.00
C LEU A 89 10.25 -5.47 -13.03
N GLU A 90 10.09 -5.11 -14.30
CA GLU A 90 10.81 -5.64 -15.47
C GLU A 90 10.75 -7.17 -15.57
N LEU A 91 9.61 -7.77 -15.21
CA LEU A 91 9.40 -9.22 -15.24
C LEU A 91 9.22 -9.71 -16.68
N LYS A 92 9.85 -10.83 -17.02
CA LYS A 92 9.68 -11.43 -18.36
C LYS A 92 8.34 -12.12 -18.48
N GLU A 93 7.99 -12.90 -17.47
CA GLU A 93 6.76 -13.68 -17.42
C GLU A 93 6.20 -13.75 -15.99
N VAL A 94 4.93 -14.14 -15.91
CA VAL A 94 4.26 -14.48 -14.64
C VAL A 94 3.80 -15.94 -14.68
N PRO A 95 3.64 -16.61 -13.52
CA PRO A 95 3.34 -18.03 -13.48
C PRO A 95 2.10 -18.41 -14.30
N GLU A 96 2.19 -19.32 -15.27
CA GLU A 96 0.99 -19.77 -16.02
C GLU A 96 0.23 -18.64 -16.74
N GLU A 97 0.97 -17.61 -17.21
CA GLU A 97 0.42 -16.45 -17.94
C GLU A 97 -0.48 -16.85 -19.12
N ASP A 98 -0.11 -17.91 -19.85
CA ASP A 98 -0.83 -18.46 -20.99
C ASP A 98 -2.21 -19.04 -20.64
N LYS A 99 -2.41 -19.45 -19.38
CA LYS A 99 -3.67 -20.03 -18.91
C LYS A 99 -4.68 -18.99 -18.45
N GLY A 100 -4.28 -17.73 -18.27
CA GLY A 100 -5.17 -16.61 -17.95
C GLY A 100 -6.03 -16.81 -16.70
N ARG A 101 -5.52 -17.52 -15.67
CA ARG A 101 -6.30 -17.88 -14.47
C ARG A 101 -6.44 -16.76 -13.45
N TYR A 102 -5.60 -15.74 -13.54
CA TYR A 102 -5.56 -14.59 -12.67
C TYR A 102 -5.01 -13.39 -13.44
N HIS A 103 -5.30 -12.18 -12.96
CA HIS A 103 -5.00 -10.94 -13.69
C HIS A 103 -4.41 -9.83 -12.82
N THR A 104 -4.15 -10.10 -11.53
CA THR A 104 -3.58 -9.14 -10.58
C THR A 104 -2.49 -9.79 -9.71
N LEU A 105 -1.70 -8.97 -9.02
CA LEU A 105 -0.68 -9.43 -8.05
C LEU A 105 -1.28 -10.33 -6.95
N SER A 106 -2.43 -9.96 -6.38
CA SER A 106 -3.12 -10.80 -5.38
C SER A 106 -3.42 -12.18 -5.95
N GLY A 107 -3.89 -12.25 -7.20
CA GLY A 107 -4.17 -13.53 -7.86
C GLY A 107 -2.91 -14.35 -8.10
N MET A 108 -1.81 -13.71 -8.51
CA MET A 108 -0.50 -14.34 -8.69
C MET A 108 0.03 -14.94 -7.38
N ILE A 109 0.00 -14.18 -6.28
CA ILE A 109 0.49 -14.66 -4.98
C ILE A 109 -0.38 -15.82 -4.47
N MET A 110 -1.70 -15.72 -4.60
CA MET A 110 -2.60 -16.82 -4.22
C MET A 110 -2.34 -18.09 -5.04
N TRP A 111 -2.04 -17.93 -6.34
CA TRP A 111 -1.65 -19.03 -7.20
C TRP A 111 -0.35 -19.68 -6.73
N LEU A 112 0.69 -18.89 -6.44
CA LEU A 112 1.99 -19.37 -5.96
C LEU A 112 1.91 -20.05 -4.58
N LEU A 113 1.03 -19.57 -3.70
CA LEU A 113 0.84 -20.14 -2.36
C LEU A 113 0.07 -21.47 -2.37
N ASP A 114 -0.78 -21.71 -3.35
CA ASP A 114 -1.73 -22.84 -3.41
C ASP A 114 -2.61 -22.98 -2.16
N ARG A 115 -2.92 -21.86 -1.51
CA ARG A 115 -3.83 -21.77 -0.34
C ARG A 115 -4.30 -20.34 -0.14
N LEU A 116 -5.20 -20.15 0.84
CA LEU A 116 -5.57 -18.79 1.27
C LEU A 116 -4.36 -18.06 1.88
N PRO A 117 -4.17 -16.77 1.54
CA PRO A 117 -3.05 -15.97 2.00
C PRO A 117 -3.24 -15.55 3.46
N ARG A 118 -2.13 -15.26 4.11
CA ARG A 118 -2.02 -14.70 5.45
C ARG A 118 -1.00 -13.57 5.42
N THR A 119 -1.19 -12.56 6.27
CA THR A 119 -0.16 -11.54 6.49
C THR A 119 1.15 -12.19 6.92
N GLY A 120 2.26 -11.73 6.33
CA GLY A 120 3.60 -12.29 6.49
C GLY A 120 3.91 -13.47 5.57
N ASP A 121 2.96 -13.95 4.76
CA ASP A 121 3.28 -14.93 3.73
C ASP A 121 4.23 -14.34 2.70
N ILE A 122 5.20 -15.16 2.28
CA ILE A 122 6.25 -14.77 1.34
C ILE A 122 6.25 -15.74 0.17
N VAL A 123 6.31 -15.20 -1.04
CA VAL A 123 6.58 -15.96 -2.27
C VAL A 123 7.70 -15.28 -3.04
N THR A 124 8.40 -16.06 -3.86
CA THR A 124 9.45 -15.54 -4.74
C THR A 124 9.08 -15.84 -6.18
N TRP A 125 9.38 -14.89 -7.06
CA TRP A 125 9.26 -15.08 -8.49
C TRP A 125 10.32 -14.27 -9.22
N GLU A 126 11.03 -14.91 -10.14
CA GLU A 126 12.26 -14.37 -10.73
C GLU A 126 13.20 -13.80 -9.63
N ASP A 127 13.68 -12.58 -9.80
CA ASP A 127 14.59 -11.91 -8.86
C ASP A 127 13.85 -11.13 -7.75
N TRP A 128 12.56 -11.40 -7.54
CA TRP A 128 11.72 -10.65 -6.60
C TRP A 128 11.17 -11.53 -5.47
N ARG A 129 11.20 -10.98 -4.26
CA ARG A 129 10.52 -11.48 -3.07
C ARG A 129 9.29 -10.63 -2.80
N PHE A 130 8.13 -11.27 -2.74
CA PHE A 130 6.85 -10.65 -2.43
C PHE A 130 6.38 -11.08 -1.04
N GLU A 131 6.08 -10.13 -0.17
CA GLU A 131 5.57 -10.37 1.18
C GLU A 131 4.20 -9.72 1.33
N VAL A 132 3.21 -10.51 1.77
CA VAL A 132 1.86 -10.03 2.04
C VAL A 132 1.90 -9.20 3.32
N VAL A 133 1.65 -7.89 3.23
CA VAL A 133 1.66 -7.00 4.41
C VAL A 133 0.27 -6.65 4.92
N ASP A 134 -0.74 -6.65 4.04
CA ASP A 134 -2.13 -6.39 4.43
C ASP A 134 -3.14 -7.20 3.62
N LEU A 135 -4.28 -7.51 4.25
CA LEU A 135 -5.39 -8.26 3.67
C LEU A 135 -6.71 -7.53 3.90
N ASP A 136 -7.51 -7.38 2.84
CA ASP A 136 -8.92 -7.04 2.93
C ASP A 136 -9.76 -8.33 2.81
N GLY A 137 -10.16 -8.86 3.96
CA GLY A 137 -10.87 -10.13 4.08
C GLY A 137 -10.02 -11.32 3.62
N LYS A 138 -10.22 -11.76 2.37
CA LYS A 138 -9.43 -12.85 1.74
C LYS A 138 -8.53 -12.36 0.59
N ARG A 139 -8.66 -11.09 0.22
CA ARG A 139 -7.90 -10.47 -0.87
C ARG A 139 -6.63 -9.87 -0.29
N ILE A 140 -5.52 -9.99 -1.01
CA ILE A 140 -4.30 -9.29 -0.65
C ILE A 140 -4.47 -7.82 -1.05
N ASP A 141 -4.33 -6.91 -0.10
CA ASP A 141 -4.49 -5.49 -0.33
C ASP A 141 -3.15 -4.80 -0.60
N LYS A 142 -2.13 -5.12 0.21
CA LYS A 142 -0.79 -4.57 0.05
C LYS A 142 0.28 -5.66 0.10
N VAL A 143 1.29 -5.48 -0.74
CA VAL A 143 2.44 -6.40 -0.89
C VAL A 143 3.73 -5.60 -0.85
N LEU A 144 4.69 -6.03 -0.04
CA LEU A 144 6.05 -5.52 -0.11
C LEU A 144 6.86 -6.36 -1.10
N ALA A 145 7.40 -5.73 -2.13
CA ALA A 145 8.27 -6.36 -3.12
C ALA A 145 9.70 -5.86 -2.96
N ASN A 146 10.65 -6.78 -2.79
CA ASN A 146 12.07 -6.48 -2.70
C ASN A 146 12.85 -7.34 -3.69
N ARG A 147 13.87 -6.75 -4.32
CA ARG A 147 14.78 -7.54 -5.15
C ARG A 147 15.57 -8.49 -4.25
N LEU A 148 15.65 -9.76 -4.64
CA LEU A 148 16.50 -10.73 -3.97
C LEU A 148 17.95 -10.24 -4.12
N ALA A 149 18.66 -10.11 -3.00
CA ALA A 149 20.09 -9.89 -3.05
C ALA A 149 20.73 -11.08 -3.80
N LYS A 150 21.69 -10.80 -4.69
CA LYS A 150 22.52 -11.84 -5.32
C LYS A 150 23.22 -12.64 -4.21
N GLY A 151 22.58 -13.71 -3.74
CA GLY A 151 23.02 -14.45 -2.55
C GLY A 151 21.96 -15.36 -1.93
N ASP A 152 20.67 -15.07 -2.07
CA ASP A 152 19.60 -15.91 -1.53
C ASP A 152 19.07 -16.92 -2.56
N GLU A 153 19.97 -17.76 -3.09
CA GLU A 153 19.58 -19.07 -3.62
C GLU A 153 19.32 -20.00 -2.43
N ALA A 154 18.15 -19.88 -1.81
CA ALA A 154 17.73 -20.78 -0.74
C ALA A 154 17.10 -22.05 -1.35
N GLY A 155 17.95 -23.07 -1.54
CA GLY A 155 17.60 -24.46 -1.23
C GLY A 155 16.85 -25.26 -2.29
N HIS A 156 17.56 -26.26 -2.81
CA HIS A 156 17.09 -27.39 -3.62
C HIS A 156 15.94 -28.18 -2.97
#